data_AF-A0A1J4VT72-F1
#
_entry.id   AF-A0A1J4VT72-F1
#
_cell.length_a   1.000
_cell.length_b   1.000
_cell.length_c   1.000
_cell.angle_alpha   90.00
_cell.angle_beta   90.00
_cell.angle_gamma   90.00
#
_symmetry.space_group_name_H-M   'P 1'
#
loop_
_entity.id
_entity.type
_entity.pdbx_description
1 polymer ?
#
loop_
_entity_poly.entity_id
_entity_poly.type
_entity_poly.pdbx_seq_one_letter_code
_entity_poly.pdbx_strand_id
1 'polypeptide(L)'
;MIRGSLTLPHGSGKTIRVAVFCKGEDAKKAREAGADIVGDDDLIEKVAGGFLDFDAAISTPEMMKNLSKLGKVLGPRGLMPNPKTGTVTADPAKAIKEVKAGKIEFRLDKLGNINVIAGKVSFDNKTLCENAIAIIDAILKAKPRGVKPPYIKNVYVSSTMGPGIALDLVKAGKAA
;
A
#
# COMPACT_ATOMS: atom_id res chain seq x y z
N MET A 1 -16.98 2.90 3.38
CA MET A 1 -15.63 3.51 3.35
C MET A 1 -14.80 2.74 2.34
N ILE A 2 -14.24 3.41 1.33
CA ILE A 2 -13.41 2.75 0.30
C ILE A 2 -12.00 2.63 0.84
N ARG A 3 -11.56 1.38 1.04
CA ARG A 3 -10.19 1.01 1.36
C ARG A 3 -9.91 -0.27 0.59
N GLY A 4 -8.80 -0.30 -0.12
CA GLY A 4 -8.39 -1.47 -0.89
C GLY A 4 -6.89 -1.51 -1.05
N SER A 5 -6.42 -2.67 -1.48
CA SER A 5 -5.05 -2.86 -1.93
C SER A 5 -5.08 -3.42 -3.34
N LEU A 6 -4.13 -2.98 -4.15
CA LEU A 6 -3.93 -3.44 -5.51
C LEU A 6 -2.44 -3.70 -5.72
N THR A 7 -2.11 -4.83 -6.32
CA THR A 7 -0.77 -5.07 -6.83
C THR A 7 -0.66 -4.47 -8.22
N LEU A 8 0.26 -3.54 -8.42
CA LEU A 8 0.53 -2.98 -9.74
C LEU A 8 1.22 -4.04 -10.63
N PRO A 9 0.80 -4.18 -11.90
CA PRO A 9 1.42 -5.14 -12.83
C PRO A 9 2.90 -4.83 -13.11
N HIS A 10 3.27 -3.54 -13.18
CA HIS A 10 4.66 -3.11 -13.44
C HIS A 10 5.38 -2.59 -12.19
N GLY A 11 4.77 -2.75 -11.02
CA GLY A 11 5.28 -2.20 -9.76
C GLY A 11 5.28 -0.66 -9.71
N SER A 12 5.72 -0.12 -8.57
CA SER A 12 5.76 1.33 -8.32
C SER A 12 7.13 1.97 -8.60
N GLY A 13 8.16 1.18 -8.91
CA GLY A 13 9.54 1.64 -9.14
C GLY A 13 10.23 2.24 -7.90
N LYS A 14 9.61 2.15 -6.72
CA LYS A 14 10.20 2.53 -5.43
C LYS A 14 10.73 1.28 -4.74
N THR A 15 11.97 1.32 -4.28
CA THR A 15 12.51 0.34 -3.34
C THR A 15 11.87 0.57 -1.98
N ILE A 16 10.93 -0.29 -1.61
CA ILE A 16 10.19 -0.21 -0.34
C ILE A 16 10.98 -0.98 0.71
N ARG A 17 11.36 -0.32 1.81
CA ARG A 17 11.94 -0.99 2.98
C ARG A 17 10.82 -1.61 3.81
N VAL A 18 10.85 -2.94 3.98
CA VAL A 18 9.79 -3.69 4.67
C VAL A 18 10.28 -4.14 6.04
N ALA A 19 9.58 -3.70 7.09
CA ALA A 19 9.76 -4.18 8.46
C ALA A 19 8.72 -5.25 8.79
N VAL A 20 9.16 -6.37 9.35
CA VAL A 20 8.28 -7.49 9.72
C VAL A 20 8.37 -7.74 11.21
N PHE A 21 7.21 -7.70 11.85
CA PHE A 21 7.02 -7.99 13.27
C PHE A 21 6.53 -9.43 13.43
N CYS A 22 7.44 -10.35 13.74
CA CYS A 22 7.13 -11.78 13.90
C CYS A 22 8.04 -12.43 14.93
N LYS A 23 7.57 -13.54 15.53
CA LYS A 23 8.29 -14.34 16.51
C LYS A 23 8.67 -15.70 15.93
N GLY A 24 9.75 -16.29 16.43
CA GLY A 24 10.11 -17.69 16.18
C GLY A 24 10.41 -18.02 14.71
N GLU A 25 9.81 -19.10 14.21
CA GLU A 25 10.08 -19.65 12.87
C GLU A 25 9.70 -18.70 11.72
N ASP A 26 8.68 -17.86 11.93
CA ASP A 26 8.23 -16.88 10.95
C ASP A 26 9.26 -15.75 10.73
N ALA A 27 10.16 -15.52 11.70
CA ALA A 27 11.28 -14.60 11.53
C ALA A 27 12.31 -15.13 10.53
N LYS A 28 12.56 -16.45 10.50
CA LYS A 28 13.46 -17.07 9.53
C LYS A 28 12.87 -16.97 8.12
N LYS A 29 11.59 -17.34 7.97
CA LYS A 29 10.85 -17.22 6.70
C LYS A 29 10.81 -15.78 6.18
N ALA A 30 10.64 -14.80 7.07
CA ALA A 30 10.64 -13.39 6.70
C ALA A 30 12.01 -12.92 6.18
N ARG A 31 13.11 -13.33 6.82
CA ARG A 31 14.48 -13.04 6.36
C ARG A 31 14.76 -13.69 5.01
N GLU A 32 14.38 -14.95 4.82
CA GLU A 32 14.53 -15.67 3.55
C GLU A 32 13.69 -15.06 2.42
N ALA A 33 12.50 -14.53 2.74
CA ALA A 33 11.66 -13.81 1.79
C ALA A 33 12.19 -12.41 1.43
N GLY A 34 13.29 -11.98 2.06
CA GLY A 34 13.95 -10.71 1.78
C GLY A 34 13.38 -9.54 2.55
N ALA A 35 12.86 -9.72 3.77
CA ALA A 35 12.54 -8.60 4.65
C ALA A 35 13.82 -7.83 5.04
N ASP A 36 13.77 -6.50 5.00
CA ASP A 36 14.93 -5.65 5.31
C ASP A 36 15.17 -5.59 6.82
N ILE A 37 14.09 -5.62 7.61
CA ILE A 37 14.13 -5.57 9.06
C ILE A 37 13.16 -6.61 9.62
N VAL A 38 13.66 -7.48 10.49
CA VAL A 38 12.86 -8.51 11.16
C VAL A 38 13.13 -8.44 12.65
N GLY A 39 12.07 -8.33 13.45
CA GLY A 39 12.18 -8.34 14.90
C GLY A 39 10.86 -8.60 15.59
N ASP A 40 10.94 -8.74 16.90
CA ASP A 40 9.85 -9.06 17.81
C ASP A 40 9.62 -7.89 18.78
N ASP A 41 9.86 -8.08 20.07
CA ASP A 41 9.66 -7.06 21.10
C ASP A 41 10.80 -6.02 21.10
N ASP A 42 12.03 -6.41 20.73
CA ASP A 42 13.18 -5.49 20.64
C ASP A 42 12.98 -4.42 19.56
N LEU A 43 12.38 -4.81 18.43
CA LEU A 43 12.06 -3.88 17.35
C LEU A 43 10.93 -2.94 17.75
N ILE A 44 9.97 -3.42 18.54
CA ILE A 44 8.88 -2.59 19.07
C ILE A 44 9.43 -1.48 19.96
N GLU A 45 10.38 -1.79 20.84
CA GLU A 45 11.02 -0.79 21.70
C GLU A 45 11.84 0.23 20.89
N LYS A 46 12.61 -0.23 19.89
CA LYS A 46 13.33 0.69 18.99
C LYS A 46 12.41 1.62 18.22
N VAL A 47 11.27 1.10 17.72
CA VAL A 47 10.27 1.91 17.01
C VAL A 47 9.57 2.88 17.97
N ALA A 48 9.34 2.47 19.21
CA ALA A 48 8.84 3.36 20.26
C ALA A 48 9.85 4.50 20.56
N GLY A 49 11.15 4.20 20.51
CA GLY A 49 12.26 5.15 20.64
C GLY A 49 12.49 6.05 19.41
N GLY A 50 11.71 5.90 18.35
CA GLY A 50 11.75 6.78 17.17
C GLY A 50 12.40 6.18 15.93
N PHE A 51 12.77 4.89 15.94
CA PHE A 51 13.30 4.22 14.77
C PHE A 51 12.19 3.96 13.72
N LEU A 52 12.25 4.66 12.58
CA LEU A 52 11.20 4.66 11.56
C LEU A 52 11.75 4.53 10.13
N ASP A 53 12.86 3.79 9.98
CA ASP A 53 13.55 3.58 8.71
C ASP A 53 12.91 2.50 7.81
N PHE A 54 11.58 2.45 7.76
CA PHE A 54 10.82 1.53 6.91
C PHE A 54 9.59 2.22 6.30
N ASP A 55 9.23 1.77 5.10
CA ASP A 55 8.11 2.29 4.32
C ASP A 55 6.84 1.43 4.49
N ALA A 56 6.99 0.16 4.87
CA ALA A 56 5.88 -0.77 5.07
C ALA A 56 6.13 -1.66 6.29
N ALA A 57 5.07 -1.89 7.08
CA ALA A 57 5.08 -2.79 8.21
C ALA A 57 4.16 -3.98 7.97
N ILE A 58 4.65 -5.19 8.22
CA ILE A 58 3.90 -6.44 8.16
C ILE A 58 3.97 -7.08 9.54
N SER A 59 2.88 -7.68 10.01
CA SER A 59 2.88 -8.34 11.32
C SER A 59 2.12 -9.65 11.31
N THR A 60 2.52 -10.58 12.16
CA THR A 60 1.67 -11.74 12.49
C THR A 60 0.53 -11.33 13.42
N PRO A 61 -0.64 -12.02 13.39
CA PRO A 61 -1.78 -11.71 14.26
C PRO A 61 -1.44 -11.70 15.75
N GLU A 62 -0.50 -12.55 16.18
CA GLU A 62 -0.04 -12.63 17.56
C GLU A 62 0.65 -11.33 18.02
N MET A 63 1.39 -10.69 17.12
CA MET A 63 2.17 -9.50 17.43
C MET A 63 1.36 -8.21 17.42
N MET A 64 0.15 -8.24 16.88
CA MET A 64 -0.76 -7.10 16.86
C MET A 64 -1.13 -6.59 18.26
N LYS A 65 -1.15 -7.47 19.27
CA LYS A 65 -1.40 -7.08 20.66
C LYS A 65 -0.30 -6.14 21.18
N ASN A 66 0.97 -6.43 20.86
CA ASN A 66 2.11 -5.63 21.31
C ASN A 66 2.25 -4.34 20.47
N LEU A 67 1.98 -4.41 19.16
CA LEU A 67 1.94 -3.27 18.24
C LEU A 67 0.90 -2.20 18.60
N SER A 68 -0.12 -2.54 19.39
CA SER A 68 -1.12 -1.57 19.87
C SER A 68 -0.50 -0.40 20.66
N LYS A 69 0.62 -0.64 21.35
CA LYS A 69 1.38 0.41 22.07
C LYS A 69 2.01 1.43 21.12
N LEU A 70 2.36 1.01 19.89
CA LEU A 70 2.97 1.85 18.86
C LEU A 70 1.95 2.66 18.05
N GLY A 71 0.65 2.53 18.33
CA GLY A 71 -0.40 3.23 17.61
C GLY A 71 -0.23 4.77 17.59
N LYS A 72 0.38 5.36 18.63
CA LYS A 72 0.69 6.79 18.68
C LYS A 72 1.75 7.23 17.67
N VAL A 73 2.71 6.35 17.36
CA VAL A 73 3.83 6.64 16.45
C VAL A 73 3.49 6.24 15.02
N LEU A 74 2.97 5.01 14.84
CA LEU A 74 2.67 4.44 13.52
C LEU A 74 1.34 4.93 12.93
N GLY A 75 0.38 5.30 13.79
CA GLY A 75 -0.94 5.78 13.42
C GLY A 75 -0.94 7.03 12.53
N PRO A 76 -0.35 8.17 12.95
CA PRO A 76 -0.34 9.41 12.16
C PRO A 76 0.40 9.27 10.83
N ARG A 77 1.38 8.34 10.75
CA ARG A 77 2.15 8.07 9.53
C ARG A 77 1.53 7.03 8.60
N GLY A 78 0.45 6.38 9.02
CA GLY A 78 -0.22 5.37 8.20
C GLY A 78 0.56 4.06 8.03
N LEU A 79 1.62 3.84 8.80
CA LEU A 79 2.47 2.64 8.78
C LEU A 79 1.91 1.50 9.63
N MET A 80 0.74 1.67 10.25
CA MET A 80 0.15 0.67 11.12
C MET A 80 -0.40 -0.52 10.32
N PRO A 81 0.03 -1.77 10.59
CA PRO A 81 -0.51 -2.95 9.92
C PRO A 81 -2.03 -3.08 10.13
N ASN A 82 -2.74 -3.56 9.11
CA ASN A 82 -4.19 -3.69 9.15
C ASN A 82 -4.65 -5.02 8.53
N PRO A 83 -5.48 -5.82 9.23
CA PRO A 83 -6.03 -7.05 8.67
C PRO A 83 -6.81 -6.82 7.37
N LYS A 84 -7.46 -5.65 7.22
CA LYS A 84 -8.24 -5.34 6.01
C LYS A 84 -7.40 -5.10 4.76
N THR A 85 -6.14 -4.70 4.91
CA THR A 85 -5.23 -4.49 3.78
C THR A 85 -4.39 -5.73 3.46
N GLY A 86 -4.48 -6.75 4.32
CA GLY A 86 -3.74 -8.02 4.18
C GLY A 86 -2.29 -7.94 4.66
N THR A 87 -1.92 -6.87 5.37
CA THR A 87 -0.58 -6.72 5.98
C THR A 87 -0.47 -7.41 7.34
N VAL A 88 -1.58 -7.95 7.85
CA VAL A 88 -1.61 -8.88 8.99
C VAL A 88 -1.93 -10.28 8.46
N THR A 89 -0.93 -11.15 8.43
CA THR A 89 -1.07 -12.51 7.90
C THR A 89 -0.26 -13.52 8.72
N ALA A 90 -0.69 -14.78 8.72
CA ALA A 90 0.08 -15.88 9.26
C ALA A 90 1.23 -16.32 8.32
N ASP A 91 1.20 -15.89 7.05
CA ASP A 91 2.24 -16.20 6.05
C ASP A 91 3.01 -14.94 5.65
N PRO A 92 4.02 -14.50 6.44
CA PRO A 92 4.74 -13.25 6.18
C PRO A 92 5.50 -13.29 4.85
N ALA A 93 5.96 -14.46 4.39
CA ALA A 93 6.75 -14.59 3.18
C ALA A 93 5.98 -14.14 1.93
N LYS A 94 4.70 -14.52 1.81
CA LYS A 94 3.85 -14.06 0.71
C LYS A 94 3.57 -12.57 0.79
N ALA A 95 3.25 -12.06 1.97
CA ALA A 95 2.99 -10.63 2.14
C ALA A 95 4.21 -9.76 1.81
N ILE A 96 5.43 -10.21 2.17
CA ILE A 96 6.67 -9.49 1.82
C ILE A 96 6.84 -9.43 0.30
N LYS A 97 6.63 -10.56 -0.40
CA LYS A 97 6.72 -10.61 -1.87
C LYS A 97 5.71 -9.70 -2.54
N GLU A 98 4.46 -9.69 -2.07
CA GLU A 98 3.41 -8.81 -2.60
C GLU A 98 3.73 -7.33 -2.37
N VAL A 99 4.18 -6.96 -1.17
CA VAL A 99 4.55 -5.57 -0.85
C VAL A 99 5.74 -5.13 -1.68
N LYS A 100 6.78 -5.99 -1.83
CA LYS A 100 7.93 -5.70 -2.69
C LYS A 100 7.58 -5.68 -4.18
N ALA A 101 6.57 -6.42 -4.61
CA ALA A 101 6.03 -6.36 -5.98
C ALA A 101 5.25 -5.06 -6.25
N GLY A 102 5.13 -4.15 -5.28
CA GLY A 102 4.48 -2.86 -5.47
C GLY A 102 2.97 -2.91 -5.20
N LYS A 103 2.55 -3.68 -4.20
CA LYS A 103 1.19 -3.57 -3.64
C LYS A 103 1.00 -2.18 -3.06
N ILE A 104 0.05 -1.44 -3.62
CA ILE A 104 -0.31 -0.11 -3.16
C ILE A 104 -1.63 -0.18 -2.40
N GLU A 105 -1.63 0.43 -1.23
CA GLU A 105 -2.84 0.65 -0.46
C GLU A 105 -3.45 2.00 -0.86
N PHE A 106 -4.75 1.99 -1.15
CA PHE A 106 -5.50 3.21 -1.36
C PHE A 106 -6.57 3.38 -0.28
N ARG A 107 -6.60 4.57 0.31
CA ARG A 107 -7.54 4.96 1.36
C ARG A 107 -8.22 6.25 0.94
N LEU A 108 -9.53 6.28 1.13
CA LEU A 108 -10.32 7.49 0.97
C LEU A 108 -10.06 8.45 2.14
N ASP A 109 -9.69 9.69 1.80
CA ASP A 109 -9.52 10.78 2.76
C ASP A 109 -10.88 11.33 3.23
N LYS A 110 -10.89 12.15 4.29
CA LYS A 110 -12.09 12.80 4.83
C LYS A 110 -12.85 13.61 3.77
N LEU A 111 -12.15 14.15 2.78
CA LEU A 111 -12.72 14.92 1.66
C LEU A 111 -13.22 14.05 0.50
N GLY A 112 -13.08 12.73 0.57
CA GLY A 112 -13.51 11.83 -0.51
C GLY A 112 -12.49 11.59 -1.61
N ASN A 113 -11.25 12.07 -1.45
CA ASN A 113 -10.18 11.92 -2.43
C ASN A 113 -9.36 10.64 -2.19
N ILE A 114 -8.80 10.10 -3.28
CA ILE A 114 -7.90 8.96 -3.26
C ILE A 114 -6.64 9.36 -4.02
N ASN A 115 -5.49 9.26 -3.35
CA ASN A 115 -4.18 9.52 -3.96
C ASN A 115 -3.42 8.21 -4.11
N VAL A 116 -2.95 7.90 -5.31
CA VAL A 116 -2.23 6.66 -5.64
C VAL A 116 -1.04 7.00 -6.53
N ILE A 117 0.09 6.34 -6.30
CA ILE A 117 1.28 6.48 -7.13
C ILE A 117 1.20 5.46 -8.27
N ALA A 118 1.12 5.91 -9.52
CA ALA A 118 1.05 5.01 -10.69
C ALA A 118 2.43 4.53 -11.17
N GLY A 119 3.52 5.20 -10.78
CA GLY A 119 4.89 4.83 -11.16
C GLY A 119 5.86 6.01 -11.09
N LYS A 120 7.04 5.83 -11.68
CA LYS A 120 8.05 6.88 -11.86
C LYS A 120 8.08 7.36 -13.31
N VAL A 121 8.56 8.57 -13.52
CA VAL A 121 8.76 9.16 -14.87
C VAL A 121 9.73 8.34 -15.73
N SER A 122 10.61 7.57 -15.09
CA SER A 122 11.57 6.68 -15.77
C SER A 122 10.94 5.45 -16.43
N PHE A 123 9.64 5.21 -16.24
CA PHE A 123 8.93 4.09 -16.85
C PHE A 123 8.47 4.42 -18.27
N ASP A 124 8.30 3.40 -19.09
CA ASP A 124 7.75 3.55 -20.43
C ASP A 124 6.29 4.05 -20.38
N ASN A 125 5.88 4.80 -21.41
CA ASN A 125 4.53 5.33 -21.47
C ASN A 125 3.46 4.22 -21.44
N LYS A 126 3.74 3.04 -22.04
CA LYS A 126 2.79 1.92 -22.04
C LYS A 126 2.60 1.35 -20.63
N THR A 127 3.68 1.14 -19.89
CA THR A 127 3.60 0.58 -18.53
C THR A 127 2.91 1.53 -17.56
N LEU A 128 3.09 2.84 -17.71
CA LEU A 128 2.36 3.85 -16.95
C LEU A 128 0.85 3.84 -17.25
N CYS A 129 0.46 3.70 -18.51
CA CYS A 129 -0.94 3.57 -18.91
C CYS A 129 -1.57 2.30 -18.33
N GLU A 130 -0.91 1.15 -18.42
CA GLU A 130 -1.40 -0.12 -17.87
C GLU A 130 -1.57 -0.07 -16.35
N ASN A 131 -0.61 0.52 -15.63
CA ASN A 131 -0.73 0.75 -14.19
C ASN A 131 -1.91 1.67 -13.85
N ALA A 132 -2.12 2.75 -14.61
CA ALA A 132 -3.22 3.68 -14.40
C ALA A 132 -4.59 3.02 -14.62
N ILE A 133 -4.73 2.21 -15.67
CA ILE A 133 -5.95 1.44 -15.96
C ILE A 133 -6.22 0.46 -14.83
N ALA A 134 -5.22 -0.30 -14.39
CA ALA A 134 -5.36 -1.25 -13.28
C ALA A 134 -5.85 -0.58 -11.98
N ILE A 135 -5.37 0.63 -11.68
CA ILE A 135 -5.81 1.42 -10.52
C ILE A 135 -7.28 1.82 -10.67
N ILE A 136 -7.68 2.34 -11.83
CA ILE A 136 -9.06 2.80 -12.09
C ILE A 136 -10.03 1.61 -11.98
N ASP A 137 -9.68 0.47 -12.58
CA ASP A 137 -10.48 -0.76 -12.51
C ASP A 137 -10.62 -1.28 -11.08
N ALA A 138 -9.56 -1.23 -10.28
CA ALA A 138 -9.61 -1.62 -8.88
C ALA A 138 -10.52 -0.70 -8.06
N ILE A 139 -10.50 0.60 -8.33
CA ILE A 139 -11.38 1.58 -7.68
C ILE A 139 -12.84 1.35 -8.08
N LEU A 140 -13.12 1.07 -9.35
CA LEU A 140 -14.45 0.74 -9.85
C LEU A 140 -14.99 -0.56 -9.22
N LYS A 141 -14.17 -1.59 -9.09
CA LYS A 141 -14.53 -2.85 -8.40
C LYS A 141 -14.77 -2.64 -6.90
N ALA A 142 -14.05 -1.70 -6.28
CA ALA A 142 -14.23 -1.33 -4.88
C ALA A 142 -15.49 -0.47 -4.63
N LYS A 143 -16.32 -0.21 -5.65
CA LYS A 143 -17.55 0.59 -5.53
C LYS A 143 -18.55 -0.07 -4.56
N PRO A 144 -18.97 0.63 -3.50
CA PRO A 144 -20.03 0.15 -2.62
C PRO A 144 -21.38 0.11 -3.35
N ARG A 145 -22.21 -0.90 -3.06
CA ARG A 145 -23.51 -1.16 -3.72
C ARG A 145 -24.58 -0.06 -3.56
N GLY A 146 -24.30 1.02 -2.83
CA GLY A 146 -25.25 2.14 -2.60
C GLY A 146 -24.92 3.45 -3.32
N VAL A 147 -23.84 3.55 -4.10
CA VAL A 147 -23.40 4.84 -4.66
C VAL A 147 -24.05 5.13 -6.01
N LYS A 148 -24.85 6.21 -6.06
CA LYS A 148 -25.46 6.75 -7.28
C LYS A 148 -24.38 7.25 -8.25
N PRO A 149 -24.51 7.02 -9.57
CA PRO A 149 -23.60 7.59 -10.56
C PRO A 149 -23.67 9.13 -10.60
N PRO A 150 -22.57 9.84 -10.91
CA PRO A 150 -21.24 9.33 -11.28
C PRO A 150 -20.38 8.98 -10.05
N TYR A 151 -19.69 7.83 -10.10
CA TYR A 151 -18.83 7.34 -9.01
C TYR A 151 -17.45 8.00 -8.98
N ILE A 152 -16.87 8.24 -10.15
CA ILE A 152 -15.64 9.02 -10.33
C ILE A 152 -16.05 10.35 -10.95
N LYS A 153 -15.72 11.46 -10.29
CA LYS A 153 -16.04 12.81 -10.80
C LYS A 153 -14.95 13.32 -11.72
N ASN A 154 -13.72 13.40 -11.20
CA ASN A 154 -12.55 13.89 -11.92
C ASN A 154 -11.37 12.96 -11.65
N VAL A 155 -10.47 12.80 -12.62
CA VAL A 155 -9.17 12.17 -12.44
C VAL A 155 -8.10 13.15 -12.89
N TYR A 156 -7.08 13.33 -12.08
CA TYR A 156 -5.93 14.18 -12.37
C TYR A 156 -4.67 13.35 -12.26
N VAL A 157 -3.76 13.54 -13.22
CA VAL A 157 -2.41 13.00 -13.16
C VAL A 157 -1.45 14.16 -13.02
N SER A 158 -0.62 14.09 -12.00
CA SER A 158 0.43 15.07 -11.73
C SER A 158 1.74 14.35 -11.38
N SER A 159 2.86 14.96 -11.73
CA SER A 159 4.15 14.60 -11.14
C SER A 159 4.31 15.28 -9.77
N THR A 160 5.33 14.89 -9.00
CA THR A 160 5.54 15.42 -7.64
C THR A 160 5.65 16.94 -7.56
N MET A 161 6.22 17.58 -8.59
CA MET A 161 6.45 19.03 -8.65
C MET A 161 5.82 19.67 -9.90
N GLY A 162 4.95 18.95 -10.61
CA GLY A 162 4.37 19.40 -11.88
C GLY A 162 2.89 19.78 -11.77
N PRO A 163 2.36 20.52 -12.75
CA PRO A 163 0.94 20.81 -12.82
C PRO A 163 0.11 19.53 -13.01
N GLY A 164 -1.10 19.51 -12.44
CA GLY A 164 -2.04 18.40 -12.63
C GLY A 164 -2.77 18.52 -13.96
N ILE A 165 -2.72 17.46 -14.76
CA ILE A 165 -3.43 17.34 -16.03
C ILE A 165 -4.70 16.53 -15.78
N ALA A 166 -5.85 17.08 -16.16
CA ALA A 166 -7.12 16.38 -16.08
C ALA A 166 -7.17 15.27 -17.15
N LEU A 167 -7.49 14.05 -16.74
CA LEU A 167 -7.73 12.94 -17.66
C LEU A 167 -9.21 12.82 -17.99
N ASP A 168 -9.48 12.46 -19.25
CA ASP A 168 -10.83 12.14 -19.70
C ASP A 168 -11.21 10.71 -19.24
N LEU A 169 -12.26 10.65 -18.42
CA LEU A 169 -12.81 9.42 -17.84
C LEU A 169 -13.44 8.50 -18.89
N VAL A 170 -13.87 9.04 -20.04
CA VAL A 170 -14.60 8.29 -21.07
C VAL A 170 -13.70 7.31 -21.83
N LYS A 171 -12.39 7.61 -21.95
CA LYS A 171 -11.41 6.74 -22.61
C LYS A 171 -10.80 5.69 -21.68
N ALA A 172 -10.69 5.99 -20.38
CA ALA A 172 -10.04 5.10 -19.41
C ALA A 172 -10.82 3.79 -19.13
N GLY A 173 -12.15 3.79 -19.30
CA GLY A 173 -12.98 2.58 -19.15
C GLY A 173 -13.21 1.79 -20.45
N LYS A 174 -12.67 2.24 -21.58
CA LYS A 174 -12.92 1.65 -22.92
C LYS A 174 -11.67 1.14 -23.63
N ALA A 175 -10.49 1.24 -23.03
CA ALA A 175 -9.27 0.62 -23.55
C ALA A 175 -9.17 -0.82 -23.00
N ALA A 176 -10.12 -1.66 -23.42
CA ALA A 176 -9.99 -3.11 -23.45
C ALA A 176 -9.58 -3.54 -24.86
#